data_AF-A0AAE4F0C9-F1
#
_entry.id   AF-A0AAE4F0C9-F1
#
_cell.length_a   1.000
_cell.length_b   1.000
_cell.length_c   1.000
_cell.angle_alpha   90.00
_cell.angle_beta   90.00
_cell.angle_gamma   90.00
#
_symmetry.space_group_name_H-M   'P 1'
#
loop_
_entity.id
_entity.type
_entity.pdbx_description
1 polymer ?
#
loop_
_entity_poly.entity_id
_entity_poly.type
_entity_poly.pdbx_seq_one_letter_code
_entity_poly.pdbx_strand_id
1 'polypeptide(L)'
;MADFRTDINRLQDNNTKSGLKDKLAQRLGERTTSVNPLTTAMFEELQPGTRPVEYARQSEYYTPDTSRVATNAIALKILLHEQVGRPLYEPVERLVKQDFAECIVAIDAFRDGMESGRGLHTPTTLPENVSGFVDEPPDRADTIASPFGVIADLDTSQTALELDVPEASHYVYVLDCTPPLNDEPGQIWDRRRAVKTKIEAGIPLSRLEPKERATDALNQQERVYYVGSTSDPTKRIQEHMSGTDKSGVNFTNSLPPQAVVEVTGCNSRQAAESNEGARAREIHRKDGLFAYSDEM
;
A
#
# COMPACT_ATOMS: atom_id res chain seq x y z
N MET A 1 -15.99 -21.03 4.92
CA MET A 1 -14.91 -20.04 4.74
C MET A 1 -14.07 -20.08 6.00
N ALA A 2 -12.79 -20.44 5.90
CA ALA A 2 -11.94 -20.40 7.09
C ALA A 2 -11.62 -18.95 7.47
N ASP A 3 -11.38 -18.71 8.76
CA ASP A 3 -11.04 -17.39 9.30
C ASP A 3 -9.79 -17.52 10.17
N PHE A 4 -8.75 -16.80 9.78
CA PHE A 4 -7.42 -16.86 10.39
C PHE A 4 -7.10 -15.59 11.20
N ARG A 5 -8.02 -14.62 11.28
CA ARG A 5 -7.75 -13.30 11.87
C ARG A 5 -7.39 -13.38 13.34
N THR A 6 -8.10 -14.19 14.11
CA THR A 6 -7.81 -14.38 15.54
C THR A 6 -6.39 -14.87 15.76
N ASP A 7 -5.91 -15.82 14.94
CA ASP A 7 -4.55 -16.35 15.04
C ASP A 7 -3.49 -15.34 14.61
N ILE A 8 -3.75 -14.63 13.53
CA ILE A 8 -2.88 -13.55 13.04
C ILE A 8 -2.78 -12.43 14.10
N ASN A 9 -3.91 -11.96 14.63
CA ASN A 9 -3.97 -10.93 15.68
C ASN A 9 -3.26 -11.39 16.95
N ARG A 10 -3.50 -12.62 17.39
CA ARG A 10 -2.81 -13.22 18.55
C ARG A 10 -1.29 -13.25 18.35
N LEU A 11 -0.80 -13.59 17.16
CA LEU A 11 0.62 -13.55 16.86
C LEU A 11 1.17 -12.13 16.88
N GLN A 12 0.44 -11.19 16.28
CA GLN A 12 0.81 -9.78 16.30
C GLN A 12 0.87 -9.26 17.74
N ASP A 13 -0.16 -9.42 18.55
CA ASP A 13 -0.20 -8.82 19.89
C ASP A 13 0.87 -9.39 20.83
N ASN A 14 1.15 -10.70 20.73
CA ASN A 14 2.01 -11.40 21.69
C ASN A 14 3.50 -11.45 21.30
N ASN A 15 3.88 -10.94 20.13
CA ASN A 15 5.26 -11.08 19.65
C ASN A 15 5.83 -9.75 19.16
N THR A 16 7.14 -9.59 19.26
CA THR A 16 7.86 -8.56 18.50
C THR A 16 8.08 -9.02 17.06
N LYS A 17 8.43 -8.11 16.16
CA LYS A 17 8.82 -8.47 14.79
C LYS A 17 10.00 -9.46 14.76
N SER A 18 10.95 -9.35 15.69
CA SER A 18 12.04 -10.33 15.81
C SER A 18 11.50 -11.70 16.26
N GLY A 19 10.63 -11.73 17.26
CA GLY A 19 10.03 -12.98 17.73
C GLY A 19 9.23 -13.71 16.65
N LEU A 20 8.52 -12.97 15.78
CA LEU A 20 7.86 -13.57 14.62
C LEU A 20 8.86 -14.13 13.60
N LYS A 21 9.97 -13.43 13.32
CA LYS A 21 11.05 -13.98 12.48
C LYS A 21 11.62 -15.27 13.05
N ASP A 22 11.82 -15.35 14.36
CA ASP A 22 12.34 -16.55 15.01
C ASP A 22 11.33 -17.71 14.93
N LYS A 23 10.04 -17.45 15.17
CA LYS A 23 8.96 -18.44 15.01
C LYS A 23 8.82 -18.95 13.58
N LEU A 24 9.00 -18.08 12.60
CA LEU A 24 8.97 -18.44 11.20
C LEU A 24 10.20 -19.26 10.80
N ALA A 25 11.38 -18.88 11.30
CA ALA A 25 12.62 -19.64 11.09
C ALA A 25 12.55 -21.06 11.67
N GLN A 26 11.88 -21.25 12.80
CA GLN A 26 11.62 -22.59 13.36
C GLN A 26 10.78 -23.48 12.44
N ARG A 27 9.89 -22.88 11.63
CA ARG A 27 9.02 -23.61 10.69
C ARG A 27 9.72 -23.94 9.39
N LEU A 28 10.48 -22.99 8.86
CA LEU A 28 11.17 -23.07 7.57
C LEU A 28 12.58 -23.67 7.66
N GLY A 29 13.14 -23.82 8.87
CA GLY A 29 14.51 -24.29 9.10
C GLY A 29 15.59 -23.23 8.88
N GLU A 30 15.26 -22.07 8.30
CA GLU A 30 16.18 -20.96 8.08
C GLU A 30 15.56 -19.59 8.41
N ARG A 31 16.43 -18.63 8.77
CA ARG A 31 16.00 -17.28 9.13
C ARG A 31 15.89 -16.40 7.89
N THR A 32 14.69 -16.22 7.37
CA THR A 32 14.40 -15.32 6.24
C THR A 32 14.13 -13.89 6.74
N THR A 33 14.75 -12.89 6.11
CA THR A 33 14.66 -11.48 6.58
C THR A 33 14.29 -10.47 5.50
N SER A 34 14.23 -10.89 4.24
CA SER A 34 13.86 -10.09 3.08
C SER A 34 12.85 -10.85 2.21
N VAL A 35 12.15 -10.12 1.34
CA VAL A 35 11.04 -10.65 0.52
C VAL A 35 11.48 -11.86 -0.31
N ASN A 36 12.63 -11.80 -0.97
CA ASN A 36 13.11 -12.87 -1.86
C ASN A 36 13.30 -14.23 -1.15
N PRO A 37 14.19 -14.38 -0.15
CA PRO A 37 14.39 -15.65 0.53
C PRO A 37 13.12 -16.11 1.25
N LEU A 38 12.34 -15.19 1.82
CA LEU A 38 11.06 -15.56 2.44
C LEU A 38 10.10 -16.16 1.41
N THR A 39 9.91 -15.50 0.26
CA THR A 39 9.01 -15.99 -0.80
C THR A 39 9.45 -17.36 -1.28
N THR A 40 10.74 -17.55 -1.55
CA THR A 40 11.26 -18.86 -1.96
C THR A 40 10.94 -19.95 -0.94
N ALA A 41 11.26 -19.72 0.34
CA ALA A 41 11.02 -20.69 1.40
C ALA A 41 9.53 -20.98 1.61
N MET A 42 8.67 -19.98 1.50
CA MET A 42 7.21 -20.16 1.57
C MET A 42 6.68 -21.01 0.41
N PHE A 43 7.19 -20.82 -0.81
CA PHE A 43 6.81 -21.66 -1.96
C PHE A 43 7.33 -23.09 -1.83
N GLU A 44 8.55 -23.27 -1.33
CA GLU A 44 9.10 -24.60 -1.06
C GLU A 44 8.27 -25.38 -0.03
N GLU A 45 7.75 -24.70 1.00
CA GLU A 45 6.89 -25.31 2.02
C GLU A 45 5.46 -25.56 1.52
N LEU A 46 4.82 -24.56 0.91
CA LEU A 46 3.37 -24.58 0.63
C LEU A 46 3.02 -25.09 -0.77
N GLN A 47 3.90 -24.91 -1.75
CA GLN A 47 3.64 -25.21 -3.16
C GLN A 47 4.90 -25.80 -3.83
N PRO A 48 5.41 -26.94 -3.31
CA PRO A 48 6.67 -27.51 -3.78
C PRO A 48 6.64 -27.80 -5.28
N GLY A 49 7.69 -27.36 -5.98
CA GLY A 49 7.81 -27.51 -7.44
C GLY A 49 7.23 -26.35 -8.26
N THR A 50 6.49 -25.43 -7.63
CA THR A 50 5.96 -24.23 -8.31
C THR A 50 6.92 -23.06 -8.16
N ARG A 51 7.15 -22.32 -9.25
CA ARG A 51 8.02 -21.13 -9.21
C ARG A 51 7.22 -19.88 -8.85
N PRO A 52 7.72 -18.98 -7.97
CA PRO A 52 7.01 -17.74 -7.61
C PRO A 52 6.54 -16.91 -8.80
N VAL A 53 7.34 -16.85 -9.88
CA VAL A 53 6.98 -16.11 -11.11
C VAL A 53 5.69 -16.60 -11.77
N GLU A 54 5.31 -17.86 -11.59
CA GLU A 54 4.08 -18.41 -12.16
C GLU A 54 2.85 -17.85 -11.46
N TYR A 55 2.92 -17.61 -10.14
CA TYR A 55 1.89 -16.90 -9.40
C TYR A 55 1.89 -15.42 -9.77
N ALA A 56 3.06 -14.79 -9.85
CA ALA A 56 3.16 -13.38 -10.20
C ALA A 56 2.46 -13.04 -11.53
N ARG A 57 2.59 -13.91 -12.54
CA ARG A 57 1.93 -13.78 -13.85
C ARG A 57 0.40 -13.74 -13.82
N GLN A 58 -0.22 -14.16 -12.72
CA GLN A 58 -1.68 -14.10 -12.54
C GLN A 58 -2.16 -12.73 -12.05
N SER A 59 -1.24 -11.82 -11.73
CA SER A 59 -1.51 -10.45 -11.31
C SER A 59 -1.51 -9.52 -12.52
N GLU A 60 -2.48 -8.61 -12.58
CA GLU A 60 -2.53 -7.52 -13.57
C GLU A 60 -1.30 -6.58 -13.49
N TYR A 61 -0.67 -6.50 -12.31
CA TYR A 61 0.55 -5.69 -12.07
C TYR A 61 1.85 -6.35 -12.49
N TYR A 62 1.83 -7.60 -12.94
CA TYR A 62 3.04 -8.26 -13.42
C TYR A 62 3.31 -7.89 -14.87
N THR A 63 4.50 -7.35 -15.11
CA THR A 63 5.06 -7.16 -16.45
C THR A 63 6.36 -7.95 -16.60
N PRO A 64 6.78 -8.31 -17.83
CA PRO A 64 8.07 -8.97 -18.05
C PRO A 64 9.28 -8.20 -17.48
N ASP A 65 9.18 -6.88 -17.39
CA ASP A 65 10.22 -5.98 -16.88
C ASP A 65 10.14 -5.75 -15.36
N THR A 66 9.15 -6.37 -14.69
CA THR A 66 9.01 -6.26 -13.23
C THR A 66 10.24 -6.83 -12.53
N SER A 67 10.80 -6.06 -11.59
CA SER A 67 12.00 -6.48 -10.86
C SER A 67 11.80 -7.82 -10.14
N ARG A 68 12.90 -8.54 -9.87
CA ARG A 68 12.83 -9.83 -9.16
C ARG A 68 12.18 -9.71 -7.77
N VAL A 69 12.46 -8.62 -7.05
CA VAL A 69 11.88 -8.37 -5.72
C VAL A 69 10.38 -8.15 -5.82
N ALA A 70 9.94 -7.29 -6.75
CA ALA A 70 8.52 -7.04 -6.98
C ALA A 70 7.78 -8.29 -7.47
N THR A 71 8.39 -9.09 -8.33
CA THR A 71 7.85 -10.39 -8.77
C THR A 71 7.57 -11.31 -7.58
N ASN A 72 8.54 -11.43 -6.67
CA ASN A 72 8.38 -12.27 -5.48
C ASN A 72 7.37 -11.69 -4.47
N ALA A 73 7.30 -10.36 -4.32
CA ALA A 73 6.28 -9.70 -3.51
C ALA A 73 4.86 -10.01 -4.01
N ILE A 74 4.62 -9.90 -5.32
CA ILE A 74 3.34 -10.25 -5.95
C ILE A 74 3.02 -11.72 -5.73
N ALA A 75 4.00 -12.61 -5.95
CA ALA A 75 3.82 -14.04 -5.76
C ALA A 75 3.44 -14.41 -4.32
N LEU A 76 4.17 -13.84 -3.34
CA LEU A 76 3.88 -14.05 -1.92
C LEU A 76 2.49 -13.52 -1.55
N LYS A 77 2.08 -12.38 -2.07
CA LYS A 77 0.73 -11.82 -1.87
C LYS A 77 -0.35 -12.79 -2.34
N ILE A 78 -0.21 -13.35 -3.54
CA ILE A 78 -1.18 -14.32 -4.09
C ILE A 78 -1.17 -15.61 -3.28
N LEU A 79 0.01 -16.12 -2.91
CA LEU A 79 0.13 -17.32 -2.06
C LEU A 79 -0.59 -17.12 -0.71
N LEU A 80 -0.39 -15.98 -0.05
CA LEU A 80 -1.07 -15.65 1.22
C LEU A 80 -2.57 -15.38 1.03
N HIS A 81 -2.98 -14.83 -0.12
CA HIS A 81 -4.40 -14.69 -0.45
C HIS A 81 -5.08 -16.05 -0.49
N GLU A 82 -4.49 -17.00 -1.23
CA GLU A 82 -5.04 -18.34 -1.39
C GLU A 82 -4.97 -19.17 -0.11
N GLN A 83 -3.97 -18.95 0.76
CA GLN A 83 -3.79 -19.77 1.96
C GLN A 83 -4.47 -19.22 3.22
N VAL A 84 -4.55 -17.89 3.37
CA VAL A 84 -5.09 -17.26 4.59
C VAL A 84 -6.02 -16.08 4.34
N GLY A 85 -6.28 -15.71 3.08
CA GLY A 85 -7.17 -14.61 2.75
C GLY A 85 -6.53 -13.23 2.81
N ARG A 86 -5.21 -13.09 2.62
CA ARG A 86 -4.61 -11.76 2.44
C ARG A 86 -5.30 -11.02 1.29
N PRO A 87 -5.78 -9.78 1.44
CA PRO A 87 -6.39 -9.05 0.33
C PRO A 87 -5.39 -8.74 -0.78
N LEU A 88 -5.82 -8.90 -2.04
CA LEU A 88 -4.96 -8.68 -3.22
C LEU A 88 -4.63 -7.21 -3.46
N TYR A 89 -5.43 -6.27 -2.94
CA TYR A 89 -5.13 -4.85 -3.01
C TYR A 89 -3.97 -4.43 -2.08
N GLU A 90 -3.58 -5.27 -1.11
CA GLU A 90 -2.60 -4.91 -0.09
C GLU A 90 -1.18 -5.36 -0.49
N PRO A 91 -0.26 -4.42 -0.82
CA PRO A 91 1.05 -4.76 -1.35
C PRO A 91 1.95 -5.44 -0.31
N VAL A 92 2.98 -6.17 -0.77
CA VAL A 92 4.04 -6.77 0.07
C VAL A 92 5.37 -6.10 -0.29
N GLU A 93 5.49 -4.82 0.06
CA GLU A 93 6.67 -4.01 -0.24
C GLU A 93 7.80 -4.28 0.76
N ARG A 94 7.56 -3.87 2.00
CA ARG A 94 8.44 -4.14 3.13
C ARG A 94 7.79 -5.15 4.05
N LEU A 95 8.54 -6.20 4.40
CA LEU A 95 8.08 -7.16 5.40
C LEU A 95 7.83 -6.46 6.75
N VAL A 96 6.57 -6.25 7.10
CA VAL A 96 6.08 -5.74 8.37
C VAL A 96 5.69 -6.90 9.29
N LYS A 97 5.23 -6.57 10.50
CA LYS A 97 4.86 -7.55 11.52
C LYS A 97 3.72 -8.47 11.04
N GLN A 98 2.73 -7.88 10.37
CA GLN A 98 1.61 -8.60 9.79
C GLN A 98 2.06 -9.66 8.78
N ASP A 99 2.97 -9.34 7.86
CA ASP A 99 3.43 -10.30 6.83
C ASP A 99 4.04 -11.55 7.47
N PHE A 100 4.85 -11.41 8.53
CA PHE A 100 5.40 -12.55 9.24
C PHE A 100 4.32 -13.36 9.98
N ALA A 101 3.33 -12.70 10.56
CA ALA A 101 2.21 -13.38 11.23
C ALA A 101 1.36 -14.17 10.21
N GLU A 102 1.03 -13.57 9.07
CA GLU A 102 0.31 -14.23 7.97
C GLU A 102 1.11 -15.42 7.40
N CYS A 103 2.43 -15.29 7.20
CA CYS A 103 3.26 -16.41 6.76
C CYS A 103 3.26 -17.58 7.76
N ILE A 104 3.33 -17.29 9.06
CA ILE A 104 3.28 -18.31 10.11
C ILE A 104 1.93 -19.06 10.06
N VAL A 105 0.83 -18.30 10.00
CA VAL A 105 -0.52 -18.90 9.98
C VAL A 105 -0.77 -19.64 8.67
N ALA A 106 -0.22 -19.18 7.55
CA ALA A 106 -0.30 -19.88 6.27
C ALA A 106 0.38 -21.25 6.32
N ILE A 107 1.57 -21.35 6.93
CA ILE A 107 2.26 -22.63 7.15
C ILE A 107 1.45 -23.53 8.08
N ASP A 108 0.97 -22.98 9.20
CA ASP A 108 0.21 -23.76 10.18
C ASP A 108 -1.09 -24.30 9.55
N ALA A 109 -1.84 -23.46 8.82
CA ALA A 109 -3.05 -23.84 8.11
C ALA A 109 -2.81 -24.94 7.06
N PHE A 110 -1.73 -24.83 6.28
CA PHE A 110 -1.37 -25.86 5.31
C PHE A 110 -1.02 -27.20 5.98
N ARG A 111 -0.23 -27.17 7.05
CA ARG A 111 0.14 -28.37 7.82
C ARG A 111 -1.06 -29.02 8.50
N ASP A 112 -2.06 -28.24 8.87
CA ASP A 112 -3.34 -28.71 9.41
C ASP A 112 -4.31 -29.21 8.31
N GLY A 113 -3.91 -29.16 7.04
CA GLY A 113 -4.69 -29.69 5.91
C GLY A 113 -5.84 -28.77 5.47
N MET A 114 -5.76 -27.47 5.76
CA MET A 114 -6.76 -26.50 5.32
C MET A 114 -6.69 -26.30 3.81
N GLU A 115 -7.85 -26.35 3.15
CA GLU A 115 -7.96 -26.07 1.70
C GLU A 115 -7.44 -24.67 1.37
N SER A 116 -6.70 -24.55 0.26
CA SER A 116 -6.24 -23.27 -0.28
C SER A 116 -7.01 -22.92 -1.55
N GLY A 117 -7.26 -21.62 -1.77
CA GLY A 117 -7.91 -21.14 -2.98
C GLY A 117 -8.46 -19.73 -2.86
N ARG A 118 -8.66 -19.08 -4.01
CA ARG A 118 -9.20 -17.72 -4.09
C ARG A 118 -10.64 -17.68 -3.56
N GLY A 119 -10.90 -16.75 -2.66
CA GLY A 119 -12.23 -16.57 -2.06
C GLY A 119 -12.65 -17.65 -1.06
N LEU A 120 -11.76 -18.57 -0.65
CA LEU A 120 -12.06 -19.60 0.35
C LEU A 120 -11.92 -19.12 1.79
N HIS A 121 -11.27 -17.97 2.01
CA HIS A 121 -10.91 -17.45 3.32
C HIS A 121 -11.39 -16.02 3.53
N THR A 122 -11.71 -15.71 4.79
CA THR A 122 -12.15 -14.38 5.19
C THR A 122 -10.97 -13.40 5.10
N PRO A 123 -11.14 -12.19 4.53
CA PRO A 123 -10.04 -11.25 4.36
C PRO A 123 -9.33 -10.89 5.67
N THR A 124 -8.01 -11.05 5.72
CA THR A 124 -7.22 -10.88 6.97
C THR A 124 -7.22 -9.46 7.54
N THR A 125 -7.51 -8.47 6.70
CA THR A 125 -7.51 -7.04 7.08
C THR A 125 -8.83 -6.59 7.69
N LEU A 126 -9.90 -7.39 7.61
CA LEU A 126 -11.22 -7.02 8.12
C LEU A 126 -11.34 -7.25 9.64
N PRO A 127 -12.15 -6.45 10.36
CA PRO A 127 -12.45 -6.72 11.77
C PRO A 127 -13.11 -8.09 11.97
N GLU A 128 -12.78 -8.80 13.04
CA GLU A 128 -13.21 -10.20 13.31
C GLU A 128 -14.73 -10.41 13.27
N ASN A 129 -15.52 -9.37 13.58
CA ASN A 129 -16.99 -9.42 13.54
C ASN A 129 -17.60 -9.25 12.13
N VAL A 130 -16.76 -9.14 11.10
CA VAL A 130 -17.20 -8.93 9.71
C VAL A 130 -16.80 -10.13 8.85
N SER A 131 -17.73 -10.65 8.05
CA SER A 131 -17.49 -11.82 7.19
C SER A 131 -17.01 -11.50 5.77
N GLY A 132 -17.14 -10.25 5.32
CA GLY A 132 -16.79 -9.85 3.97
C GLY A 132 -16.85 -8.33 3.77
N PHE A 133 -16.41 -7.88 2.61
CA PHE A 133 -16.50 -6.47 2.24
C PHE A 133 -17.95 -6.05 1.95
N VAL A 134 -18.24 -4.76 2.08
CA VAL A 134 -19.42 -4.16 1.43
C VAL A 134 -19.41 -4.46 -0.07
N ASP A 135 -20.58 -4.53 -0.71
CA ASP A 135 -20.66 -4.92 -2.12
C ASP A 135 -20.00 -3.89 -3.05
N GLU A 136 -20.35 -2.61 -2.88
CA GLU A 136 -19.81 -1.50 -3.67
C GLU A 136 -19.34 -0.36 -2.76
N PRO A 137 -18.23 0.34 -3.08
CA PRO A 137 -17.86 1.56 -2.40
C PRO A 137 -18.77 2.71 -2.85
N PRO A 138 -18.87 3.82 -2.08
CA PRO A 138 -19.63 5.00 -2.49
C PRO A 138 -19.26 5.53 -3.88
N ASP A 139 -20.16 6.15 -4.62
CA ASP A 139 -19.82 6.79 -5.89
C ASP A 139 -18.95 8.04 -5.68
N ARG A 140 -18.02 8.29 -6.60
CA ARG A 140 -17.13 9.44 -6.67
C ARG A 140 -17.50 10.45 -7.75
N ALA A 141 -18.67 10.31 -8.37
CA ALA A 141 -19.15 11.22 -9.42
C ALA A 141 -19.10 12.71 -9.03
N ASP A 142 -19.31 13.04 -7.76
CA ASP A 142 -19.28 14.42 -7.26
C ASP A 142 -17.92 14.86 -6.70
N THR A 143 -16.84 14.11 -6.96
CA THR A 143 -15.49 14.55 -6.54
C THR A 143 -15.15 15.92 -7.13
N ILE A 144 -14.80 16.86 -6.25
CA ILE A 144 -14.52 18.23 -6.65
C ILE A 144 -13.33 18.32 -7.63
N ALA A 145 -13.34 19.34 -8.48
CA ALA A 145 -12.22 19.65 -9.34
C ALA A 145 -10.97 20.01 -8.51
N SER A 146 -9.78 19.67 -9.03
CA SER A 146 -8.52 20.05 -8.37
C SER A 146 -8.44 21.57 -8.28
N PRO A 147 -8.18 22.16 -7.10
CA PRO A 147 -7.97 23.61 -6.97
C PRO A 147 -6.56 24.01 -7.41
N PHE A 148 -5.71 23.05 -7.80
CA PHE A 148 -4.33 23.29 -8.23
C PHE A 148 -4.21 23.13 -9.75
N GLY A 149 -3.32 23.93 -10.34
CA GLY A 149 -2.86 23.70 -11.71
C GLY A 149 -1.92 22.50 -11.77
N VAL A 150 -2.02 21.70 -12.84
CA VAL A 150 -1.08 20.60 -13.09
C VAL A 150 0.24 21.19 -13.62
N ILE A 151 1.34 20.89 -12.93
CA ILE A 151 2.70 21.24 -13.36
C ILE A 151 3.25 20.14 -14.27
N ALA A 152 3.05 18.87 -13.90
CA ALA A 152 3.42 17.72 -14.70
C ALA A 152 2.37 16.61 -14.56
N ASP A 153 1.96 16.05 -15.68
CA ASP A 153 1.10 14.88 -15.76
C ASP A 153 1.95 13.60 -15.61
N LEU A 154 1.57 12.74 -14.67
CA LEU A 154 2.28 11.50 -14.36
C LEU A 154 1.57 10.25 -14.89
N ASP A 155 0.34 10.39 -15.40
CA ASP A 155 -0.45 9.29 -15.96
C ASP A 155 0.08 8.90 -17.36
N THR A 156 0.76 9.82 -18.04
CA THR A 156 1.38 9.52 -19.34
C THR A 156 2.70 8.77 -19.18
N SER A 157 2.84 7.66 -19.90
CA SER A 157 4.04 6.80 -19.98
C SER A 157 5.24 7.47 -20.68
N GLN A 158 5.49 8.75 -20.42
CA GLN A 158 6.57 9.53 -21.03
C GLN A 158 7.91 9.36 -20.32
N THR A 159 8.94 9.31 -21.14
CA THR A 159 10.29 8.82 -20.85
C THR A 159 11.22 9.85 -20.21
N ALA A 160 10.73 11.03 -19.84
CA ALA A 160 11.46 12.01 -19.03
C ALA A 160 10.48 12.94 -18.33
N LEU A 161 10.56 13.00 -17.00
CA LEU A 161 9.80 13.96 -16.19
C LEU A 161 10.46 15.34 -16.33
N GLU A 162 9.97 16.18 -17.23
CA GLU A 162 10.37 17.58 -17.32
C GLU A 162 9.59 18.40 -16.29
N LEU A 163 10.25 18.73 -15.17
CA LEU A 163 9.73 19.65 -14.18
C LEU A 163 10.48 20.97 -14.30
N ASP A 164 9.73 22.05 -14.46
CA ASP A 164 10.25 23.40 -14.24
C ASP A 164 10.32 23.66 -12.73
N VAL A 165 11.51 23.47 -12.17
CA VAL A 165 11.76 23.54 -10.73
C VAL A 165 12.51 24.83 -10.42
N PRO A 166 12.04 25.66 -9.46
CA PRO A 166 12.74 26.88 -9.08
C PRO A 166 14.15 26.58 -8.57
N GLU A 167 15.12 27.48 -8.74
CA GLU A 167 16.48 27.24 -8.24
C GLU A 167 16.50 27.31 -6.70
N ALA A 168 16.67 26.16 -6.04
CA ALA A 168 16.81 26.04 -4.58
C ALA A 168 17.66 24.83 -4.17
N SER A 169 18.04 24.78 -2.88
CA SER A 169 18.82 23.64 -2.33
C SER A 169 17.94 22.49 -1.87
N HIS A 170 16.70 22.78 -1.48
CA HIS A 170 15.70 21.82 -1.01
C HIS A 170 14.32 22.25 -1.52
N TYR A 171 13.38 21.31 -1.51
CA TYR A 171 12.07 21.48 -2.13
C TYR A 171 10.98 20.85 -1.26
N VAL A 172 9.80 21.42 -1.33
CA VAL A 172 8.53 20.79 -0.95
C VAL A 172 7.73 20.59 -2.23
N TYR A 173 7.22 19.39 -2.47
CA TYR A 173 6.39 19.07 -3.63
C TYR A 173 5.04 18.50 -3.17
N VAL A 174 4.02 18.70 -3.99
CA VAL A 174 2.67 18.17 -3.80
C VAL A 174 2.30 17.32 -4.99
N LEU A 175 1.91 16.08 -4.72
CA LEU A 175 1.40 15.12 -5.69
C LEU A 175 -0.11 15.00 -5.52
N ASP A 176 -0.84 15.05 -6.64
CA ASP A 176 -2.23 14.63 -6.67
C ASP A 176 -2.27 13.11 -6.79
N CYS A 177 -2.77 12.45 -5.75
CA CYS A 177 -2.92 10.99 -5.66
C CYS A 177 -4.38 10.56 -5.82
N THR A 178 -5.25 11.44 -6.32
CA THR A 178 -6.67 11.15 -6.56
C THR A 178 -6.80 10.24 -7.78
N PRO A 179 -7.28 8.99 -7.64
CA PRO A 179 -7.38 8.07 -8.77
C PRO A 179 -8.40 8.54 -9.83
N PRO A 180 -8.26 8.13 -11.10
CA PRO A 180 -9.21 8.47 -12.16
C PRO A 180 -10.66 8.09 -11.81
N LEU A 181 -11.63 8.89 -12.28
CA LEU A 181 -13.05 8.65 -12.01
C LEU A 181 -13.68 7.62 -12.96
N ASN A 182 -13.33 7.66 -14.25
CA ASN A 182 -13.98 6.85 -15.29
C ASN A 182 -13.32 5.49 -15.55
N ASP A 183 -12.19 5.21 -14.89
CA ASP A 183 -11.42 3.97 -15.00
C ASP A 183 -10.63 3.74 -13.70
N GLU A 184 -11.37 3.69 -12.57
CA GLU A 184 -10.75 3.49 -11.25
C GLU A 184 -10.05 2.12 -11.21
N PRO A 185 -8.75 2.04 -10.87
CA PRO A 185 -8.05 0.76 -10.81
C PRO A 185 -8.71 -0.19 -9.80
N GLY A 186 -8.85 -1.47 -10.15
CA GLY A 186 -9.54 -2.46 -9.32
C GLY A 186 -9.04 -2.56 -7.87
N GLN A 187 -7.72 -2.42 -7.66
CA GLN A 187 -7.14 -2.37 -6.31
C GLN A 187 -7.60 -1.18 -5.47
N ILE A 188 -7.83 -0.02 -6.10
CA ILE A 188 -8.35 1.17 -5.42
C ILE A 188 -9.80 0.92 -5.05
N TRP A 189 -10.59 0.40 -6.00
CA TRP A 189 -11.98 0.05 -5.77
C TRP A 189 -12.15 -0.94 -4.60
N ASP A 190 -11.35 -2.02 -4.58
CA ASP A 190 -11.36 -3.00 -3.48
C ASP A 190 -10.87 -2.40 -2.15
N ARG A 191 -9.85 -1.54 -2.18
CA ARG A 191 -9.36 -0.84 -0.98
C ARG A 191 -10.45 0.06 -0.40
N ARG A 192 -11.19 0.77 -1.25
CA ARG A 192 -12.31 1.64 -0.87
C ARG A 192 -13.44 0.86 -0.20
N ARG A 193 -13.77 -0.32 -0.72
CA ARG A 193 -14.72 -1.25 -0.08
C ARG A 193 -14.21 -1.71 1.29
N ALA A 194 -12.95 -2.11 1.37
CA ALA A 194 -12.36 -2.56 2.62
C ALA A 194 -12.39 -1.48 3.71
N VAL A 195 -12.04 -0.25 3.37
CA VAL A 195 -12.07 0.88 4.31
C VAL A 195 -13.50 1.22 4.72
N LYS A 196 -14.44 1.28 3.76
CA LYS A 196 -15.86 1.49 4.05
C LYS A 196 -16.40 0.43 5.02
N THR A 197 -16.03 -0.83 4.79
CA THR A 197 -16.37 -1.96 5.67
C THR A 197 -15.83 -1.77 7.09
N LYS A 198 -14.57 -1.32 7.23
CA LYS A 198 -13.97 -1.04 8.55
C LYS A 198 -14.70 0.08 9.30
N ILE A 199 -15.06 1.15 8.60
CA ILE A 199 -15.81 2.28 9.17
C ILE A 199 -17.20 1.82 9.63
N GLU A 200 -17.94 1.07 8.80
CA GLU A 200 -19.27 0.54 9.16
C GLU A 200 -19.22 -0.46 10.32
N ALA A 201 -18.11 -1.19 10.46
CA ALA A 201 -17.85 -2.06 11.59
C ALA A 201 -17.46 -1.31 12.88
N GLY A 202 -17.40 0.03 12.85
CA GLY A 202 -17.14 0.88 14.01
C GLY A 202 -15.67 1.14 14.30
N ILE A 203 -14.75 0.88 13.37
CA ILE A 203 -13.35 1.28 13.51
C ILE A 203 -13.26 2.80 13.34
N PRO A 204 -12.77 3.55 14.34
CA PRO A 204 -12.65 5.00 14.23
C PRO A 204 -11.51 5.40 13.29
N LEU A 205 -11.66 6.54 12.60
CA LEU A 205 -10.66 7.11 11.68
C LEU A 205 -9.25 7.25 12.31
N SER A 206 -9.17 7.52 13.61
CA SER A 206 -7.91 7.64 14.34
C SER A 206 -7.13 6.34 14.47
N ARG A 207 -7.76 5.18 14.23
CA ARG A 207 -7.13 3.86 14.23
C ARG A 207 -6.79 3.34 12.83
N LEU A 208 -7.20 4.05 11.79
CA LEU A 208 -6.86 3.73 10.41
C LEU A 208 -5.44 4.21 10.07
N GLU A 209 -4.75 3.46 9.23
CA GLU A 209 -3.46 3.88 8.69
C GLU A 209 -3.62 5.11 7.78
N PRO A 210 -2.56 5.92 7.55
CA PRO A 210 -2.66 7.09 6.69
C PRO A 210 -3.27 6.85 5.31
N LYS A 211 -2.89 5.76 4.64
CA LYS A 211 -3.45 5.35 3.35
C LYS A 211 -4.93 4.96 3.43
N GLU A 212 -5.36 4.41 4.56
CA GLU A 212 -6.77 4.05 4.78
C GLU A 212 -7.61 5.29 5.04
N ARG A 213 -7.10 6.27 5.79
CA ARG A 213 -7.76 7.58 5.96
C ARG A 213 -7.89 8.32 4.62
N ALA A 214 -6.85 8.28 3.78
CA ALA A 214 -6.92 8.83 2.42
C ALA A 214 -7.94 8.09 1.54
N THR A 215 -8.03 6.78 1.68
CA THR A 215 -9.04 5.98 0.97
C THR A 215 -10.45 6.31 1.47
N ASP A 216 -10.64 6.56 2.76
CA ASP A 216 -11.92 7.04 3.29
C ASP A 216 -12.27 8.42 2.73
N ALA A 217 -11.28 9.33 2.62
CA ALA A 217 -11.46 10.63 1.97
C ALA A 217 -11.97 10.47 0.51
N LEU A 218 -11.44 9.51 -0.26
CA LEU A 218 -12.00 9.18 -1.58
C LEU A 218 -13.46 8.74 -1.50
N ASN A 219 -13.85 7.98 -0.48
CA ASN A 219 -15.25 7.59 -0.23
C ASN A 219 -16.15 8.78 0.17
N GLN A 220 -15.56 9.85 0.70
CA GLN A 220 -16.23 11.12 0.98
C GLN A 220 -16.13 12.12 -0.19
N GLN A 221 -15.77 11.63 -1.39
CA GLN A 221 -15.66 12.44 -2.61
C GLN A 221 -14.55 13.51 -2.54
N GLU A 222 -13.61 13.37 -1.59
CA GLU A 222 -12.48 14.29 -1.47
C GLU A 222 -11.36 13.96 -2.45
N ARG A 223 -10.55 14.97 -2.77
CA ARG A 223 -9.27 14.78 -3.48
C ARG A 223 -8.16 14.44 -2.50
N VAL A 224 -7.24 13.58 -2.90
CA VAL A 224 -6.15 13.10 -2.07
C VAL A 224 -4.82 13.63 -2.57
N TYR A 225 -4.04 14.23 -1.67
CA TYR A 225 -2.72 14.76 -1.94
C TYR A 225 -1.66 14.13 -1.05
N TYR A 226 -0.47 13.93 -1.61
CA TYR A 226 0.74 13.63 -0.87
C TYR A 226 1.67 14.84 -0.92
N VAL A 227 2.21 15.23 0.24
CA VAL A 227 3.20 16.30 0.36
C VAL A 227 4.49 15.69 0.86
N GLY A 228 5.60 16.00 0.18
CA GLY A 228 6.92 15.52 0.56
C GLY A 228 8.00 16.58 0.39
N SER A 229 9.14 16.37 1.03
CA SER A 229 10.34 17.20 0.86
C SER A 229 11.52 16.40 0.31
N THR A 230 12.42 17.09 -0.40
CA THR A 230 13.60 16.48 -1.05
C THR A 230 14.62 17.54 -1.48
N SER A 231 15.88 17.14 -1.70
CA SER A 231 16.88 17.98 -2.39
C SER A 231 16.84 17.83 -3.92
N ASP A 232 16.15 16.81 -4.42
CA ASP A 232 16.03 16.48 -5.85
C ASP A 232 14.58 16.01 -6.13
N PRO A 233 13.69 16.91 -6.59
CA PRO A 233 12.28 16.60 -6.82
C PRO A 233 12.09 15.65 -7.98
N THR A 234 12.82 15.82 -9.08
CA THR A 234 12.71 14.94 -10.25
C THR A 234 13.01 13.50 -9.89
N LYS A 235 14.14 13.24 -9.22
CA LYS A 235 14.48 11.90 -8.77
C LYS A 235 13.47 11.35 -7.78
N ARG A 236 13.00 12.18 -6.84
CA ARG A 236 12.05 11.74 -5.81
C ARG A 236 10.70 11.37 -6.39
N ILE A 237 10.21 12.10 -7.39
CA ILE A 237 8.94 11.83 -8.06
C ILE A 237 9.06 10.55 -8.90
N GLN A 238 10.19 10.33 -9.59
CA GLN A 238 10.47 9.06 -10.25
C GLN A 238 10.49 7.88 -9.26
N GLU A 239 10.99 8.07 -8.05
CA GLU A 239 10.94 7.05 -6.98
C GLU A 239 9.52 6.70 -6.55
N HIS A 240 8.60 7.67 -6.53
CA HIS A 240 7.16 7.45 -6.29
C HIS A 240 6.52 6.70 -7.45
N MET A 241 6.82 7.07 -8.70
CA MET A 241 6.28 6.41 -9.90
C MET A 241 6.76 4.97 -10.08
N SER A 242 8.01 4.70 -9.69
CA SER A 242 8.61 3.36 -9.78
C SER A 242 8.30 2.46 -8.57
N GLY A 243 7.61 3.00 -7.56
CA GLY A 243 7.22 2.30 -6.34
C GLY A 243 8.38 1.80 -5.50
N THR A 244 9.48 2.54 -5.45
CA THR A 244 10.68 2.14 -4.67
C THR A 244 10.42 2.16 -3.16
N ASP A 245 10.89 1.13 -2.43
CA ASP A 245 10.73 0.93 -0.97
C ASP A 245 11.44 1.97 -0.07
N LYS A 246 11.12 3.26 -0.19
CA LYS A 246 11.58 4.31 0.75
C LYS A 246 10.44 4.77 1.66
N SER A 247 10.78 5.23 2.87
CA SER A 247 9.86 5.47 3.99
C SER A 247 8.56 6.23 3.65
N GLY A 248 8.58 7.20 2.73
CA GLY A 248 7.39 7.95 2.28
C GLY A 248 6.70 7.43 1.01
N VAL A 249 7.13 6.30 0.43
CA VAL A 249 6.58 5.76 -0.83
C VAL A 249 5.43 4.77 -0.58
N ASN A 250 5.29 4.23 0.64
CA ASN A 250 4.19 3.29 0.98
C ASN A 250 2.79 3.92 0.77
N PHE A 251 2.64 5.21 1.08
CA PHE A 251 1.40 5.94 0.79
C PHE A 251 1.13 5.97 -0.71
N THR A 252 2.10 6.43 -1.50
CA THR A 252 1.96 6.57 -2.95
C THR A 252 1.94 5.25 -3.70
N ASN A 253 2.42 4.15 -3.11
CA ASN A 253 2.24 2.82 -3.70
C ASN A 253 0.81 2.33 -3.58
N SER A 254 0.16 2.69 -2.47
CA SER A 254 -1.26 2.39 -2.25
C SER A 254 -2.18 3.32 -3.03
N LEU A 255 -1.76 4.58 -3.23
CA LEU A 255 -2.45 5.62 -3.99
C LEU A 255 -1.48 6.30 -4.97
N PRO A 256 -1.26 5.71 -6.16
CA PRO A 256 -0.31 6.20 -7.15
C PRO A 256 -0.56 7.66 -7.56
N PRO A 257 0.48 8.50 -7.61
CA PRO A 257 0.32 9.88 -7.99
C PRO A 257 -0.03 9.99 -9.48
N GLN A 258 -0.98 10.86 -9.80
CA GLN A 258 -1.47 11.16 -11.15
C GLN A 258 -0.84 12.43 -11.72
N ALA A 259 -0.46 13.37 -10.84
CA ALA A 259 0.12 14.64 -11.26
C ALA A 259 1.02 15.23 -10.18
N VAL A 260 1.98 16.05 -10.62
CA VAL A 260 2.66 17.04 -9.79
C VAL A 260 1.89 18.33 -9.91
N VAL A 261 1.46 18.89 -8.79
CA VAL A 261 0.62 20.11 -8.78
C VAL A 261 1.30 21.31 -8.12
N GLU A 262 2.39 21.07 -7.39
CA GLU A 262 3.17 22.14 -6.75
C GLU A 262 4.61 21.69 -6.50
N VAL A 263 5.57 22.58 -6.73
CA VAL A 263 6.96 22.44 -6.27
C VAL A 263 7.43 23.81 -5.77
N THR A 264 7.86 23.88 -4.50
CA THR A 264 8.29 25.11 -3.85
C THR A 264 9.72 24.98 -3.33
N GLY A 265 10.59 25.92 -3.69
CA GLY A 265 11.98 25.97 -3.24
C GLY A 265 12.13 26.40 -1.78
N CYS A 266 13.07 25.78 -1.08
CA CYS A 266 13.44 26.03 0.31
C CYS A 266 14.97 26.20 0.44
N ASN A 267 15.38 27.09 1.35
CA ASN A 267 16.80 27.43 1.51
C ASN A 267 17.59 26.41 2.34
N SER A 268 16.92 25.49 3.05
CA SER A 268 17.54 24.47 3.86
C SER A 268 16.64 23.24 4.04
N ARG A 269 17.24 22.12 4.44
CA ARG A 269 16.52 20.89 4.78
C ARG A 269 15.48 21.09 5.87
N GLN A 270 15.86 21.75 6.96
CA GLN A 270 14.97 22.01 8.10
C GLN A 270 13.78 22.89 7.70
N ALA A 271 14.00 23.86 6.80
CA ALA A 271 12.91 24.66 6.26
C ALA A 271 11.97 23.81 5.40
N ALA A 272 12.50 22.90 4.57
CA ALA A 272 11.70 22.01 3.75
C ALA A 272 10.86 21.04 4.61
N GLU A 273 11.44 20.38 5.61
CA GLU A 273 10.74 19.47 6.53
C GLU A 273 9.62 20.22 7.31
N SER A 274 9.92 21.41 7.83
CA SER A 274 8.90 22.24 8.51
C SER A 274 7.77 22.69 7.57
N ASN A 275 8.11 23.04 6.32
CA ASN A 275 7.15 23.48 5.32
C ASN A 275 6.31 22.33 4.78
N GLU A 276 6.86 21.11 4.72
CA GLU A 276 6.14 19.90 4.29
C GLU A 276 4.90 19.66 5.14
N GLY A 277 5.08 19.52 6.46
CA GLY A 277 3.97 19.30 7.38
C GLY A 277 3.02 20.50 7.44
N ALA A 278 3.54 21.73 7.34
CA ALA A 278 2.71 22.94 7.32
C ALA A 278 1.82 22.99 6.07
N ARG A 279 2.36 22.66 4.90
CA ARG A 279 1.64 22.63 3.63
C ARG A 279 0.59 21.54 3.61
N ALA A 280 0.90 20.33 4.07
CA ALA A 280 -0.07 19.26 4.19
C ALA A 280 -1.25 19.64 5.09
N ARG A 281 -0.98 20.25 6.26
CA ARG A 281 -2.04 20.79 7.15
C ARG A 281 -2.87 21.90 6.51
N GLU A 282 -2.26 22.75 5.69
CA GLU A 282 -2.99 23.81 4.98
C GLU A 282 -3.97 23.23 3.94
N ILE A 283 -3.51 22.25 3.15
CA ILE A 283 -4.35 21.57 2.15
C ILE A 283 -5.49 20.82 2.84
N HIS A 284 -5.17 20.04 3.88
CA HIS A 284 -6.15 19.22 4.59
C HIS A 284 -7.25 20.01 5.32
N ARG A 285 -7.06 21.32 5.56
CA ARG A 285 -8.09 22.18 6.17
C ARG A 285 -9.11 22.72 5.16
N LYS A 286 -8.88 22.55 3.86
CA LYS A 286 -9.78 23.02 2.82
C LYS A 286 -10.85 21.95 2.57
N ASP A 287 -12.10 22.39 2.48
CA ASP A 287 -13.23 21.48 2.23
C ASP A 287 -13.01 20.66 0.96
N GLY A 288 -13.27 19.36 1.04
CA GLY A 288 -13.14 18.42 -0.07
C GLY A 288 -11.71 17.99 -0.38
N LEU A 289 -10.71 18.31 0.45
CA LEU A 289 -9.32 17.91 0.24
C LEU A 289 -8.73 17.16 1.45
N PHE A 290 -8.06 16.05 1.16
CA PHE A 290 -7.23 15.32 2.08
C PHE A 290 -5.75 15.48 1.69
N ALA A 291 -4.88 15.70 2.67
CA ALA A 291 -3.43 15.70 2.43
C ALA A 291 -2.69 14.92 3.51
N TYR A 292 -1.65 14.19 3.09
CA TYR A 292 -0.74 13.47 3.97
C TYR A 292 0.71 13.89 3.75
N SER A 293 1.48 13.90 4.83
CA SER A 293 2.94 14.06 4.88
C SER A 293 3.48 13.21 6.03
N ASP A 294 4.72 12.75 5.92
CA ASP A 294 5.39 12.04 7.02
C ASP A 294 5.71 12.98 8.21
N GLU A 295 5.62 14.31 8.02
CA GLU A 295 5.88 15.39 8.99
C GLU A 295 4.58 16.00 9.60
N MET A 296 3.43 15.34 9.40
CA MET A 296 2.13 15.73 9.99
C MET A 296 1.88 15.12 11.36
#